data_AF-A0A8H3BE73-F1
#
_entry.id   AF-A0A8H3BE73-F1
#
_cell.length_a   1.000
_cell.length_b   1.000
_cell.length_c   1.000
_cell.angle_alpha   90.00
_cell.angle_beta   90.00
_cell.angle_gamma   90.00
#
_symmetry.space_group_name_H-M   'P 1'
#
loop_
_entity.id
_entity.type
_entity.pdbx_description
1 polymer ?
#
loop_
_entity_poly.entity_id
_entity_poly.type
_entity_poly.pdbx_seq_one_letter_code
_entity_poly.pdbx_strand_id
1 'polypeptide(L)'
;MTAPSFDDTFVDSLFPAPNFAAAFTNPAVPTPNAGITPESTAALRRLLIENHKRFHVFFNDRGFHNHLSHHLLAAYGIGAPAPVLQKAFDDHASYQRPAYQSPEPITHENWTKHLGNEHFYTAYMNFFSAEIKKNGLSATFEKYVLSDDANWGPGKLCMLDRFLSGVVHPMIHFGHAPEFGIDGMAVEGLALTAVHDSSLGYLFDATFFAGSIQSTGGLSSLSLSESAAKQPSNSRVHSFSILARILADDRLKADVACKKGMPLVRFEDIREKRIVYVDYCRRP
;
A
#
# COMPACT_ATOMS: atom_id res chain seq x y z
N MET A 1 -0.81 9.80 26.10
CA MET A 1 0.28 10.16 25.18
C MET A 1 0.02 11.57 24.68
N THR A 2 1.05 12.37 24.38
CA THR A 2 0.88 13.74 23.87
C THR A 2 0.44 13.72 22.41
N ALA A 3 -0.41 14.66 22.00
CA ALA A 3 -0.78 14.81 20.60
C ALA A 3 0.47 15.17 19.76
N PRO A 4 0.56 14.68 18.51
CA PRO A 4 1.67 15.03 17.63
C PRO A 4 1.56 16.48 17.16
N SER A 5 2.71 17.09 16.88
CA SER A 5 2.79 18.41 16.25
C SER A 5 3.21 18.26 14.80
N PHE A 6 2.51 18.93 13.90
CA PHE A 6 2.82 18.98 12.47
C PHE A 6 2.94 20.44 12.03
N ASP A 7 3.81 20.69 11.05
CA ASP A 7 3.83 21.97 10.33
C ASP A 7 2.66 22.00 9.34
N ASP A 8 1.64 22.81 9.65
CA ASP A 8 0.42 22.92 8.86
C ASP A 8 0.67 23.28 7.40
N THR A 9 1.64 24.17 7.13
CA THR A 9 1.97 24.57 5.75
C THR A 9 2.57 23.40 4.99
N PHE A 10 3.37 22.60 5.66
CA PHE A 10 3.98 21.43 5.05
C PHE A 10 2.97 20.31 4.83
N VAL A 11 2.08 20.04 5.79
CA VAL A 11 0.98 19.09 5.62
C VAL A 11 0.08 19.52 4.47
N ASP A 12 -0.29 20.80 4.40
CA ASP A 12 -1.10 21.33 3.30
C ASP A 12 -0.49 21.08 1.92
N SER A 13 0.84 21.12 1.82
CA SER A 13 1.57 20.83 0.58
C SER A 13 1.55 19.36 0.16
N LEU A 14 1.39 18.44 1.10
CA LEU A 14 1.27 16.99 0.85
C LEU A 14 -0.13 16.59 0.37
N PHE A 15 -1.13 17.43 0.64
CA PHE A 15 -2.52 17.20 0.26
C PHE A 15 -3.01 18.27 -0.73
N PRO A 16 -2.49 18.30 -1.97
CA PRO A 16 -3.03 19.18 -3.01
C PRO A 16 -4.47 18.78 -3.38
N ALA A 17 -5.10 19.57 -4.24
CA ALA A 17 -6.37 19.16 -4.84
C ALA A 17 -6.14 17.82 -5.60
N PRO A 18 -6.96 16.78 -5.34
CA PRO A 18 -6.82 15.50 -6.01
C PRO A 18 -6.91 15.67 -7.53
N ASN A 19 -6.03 14.99 -8.24
CA ASN A 19 -6.09 14.82 -9.68
C ASN A 19 -6.01 13.32 -9.97
N PHE A 20 -6.97 12.78 -10.72
CA PHE A 20 -6.80 11.40 -11.19
C PHE A 20 -5.55 11.34 -12.04
N ALA A 21 -4.70 10.36 -11.77
CA ALA A 21 -3.46 10.15 -12.51
C ALA A 21 -3.71 10.23 -14.01
N ALA A 22 -2.75 10.77 -14.77
CA ALA A 22 -2.83 10.82 -16.22
C ALA A 22 -3.11 9.45 -16.87
N ALA A 23 -2.78 8.34 -16.19
CA ALA A 23 -3.17 6.99 -16.60
C ALA A 23 -4.69 6.79 -16.80
N PHE A 24 -5.53 7.55 -16.09
CA PHE A 24 -7.00 7.58 -16.22
C PHE A 24 -7.49 8.65 -17.21
N THR A 25 -6.59 9.40 -17.85
CA THR A 25 -6.92 10.34 -18.93
C THR A 25 -6.86 9.71 -20.32
N ASN A 26 -6.67 8.39 -20.39
CA ASN A 26 -6.81 7.66 -21.65
C ASN A 26 -8.25 7.83 -22.17
N PRO A 27 -8.47 8.40 -23.37
CA PRO A 27 -9.80 8.62 -23.93
C PRO A 27 -10.61 7.33 -24.15
N ALA A 28 -9.97 6.15 -24.09
CA ALA A 28 -10.64 4.84 -24.12
C ALA A 28 -11.22 4.39 -22.76
N VAL A 29 -10.90 5.09 -21.66
CA VAL A 29 -11.42 4.80 -20.32
C VAL A 29 -12.52 5.80 -19.99
N PRO A 30 -13.70 5.35 -19.50
CA PRO A 30 -14.74 6.27 -19.05
C PRO A 30 -14.18 7.24 -18.02
N THR A 31 -14.39 8.53 -18.22
CA THR A 31 -13.90 9.56 -17.31
C THR A 31 -14.48 9.29 -15.91
N PRO A 32 -13.65 9.05 -14.88
CA PRO A 32 -14.13 8.73 -13.53
C PRO A 32 -14.59 10.01 -12.81
N ASN A 33 -15.53 10.76 -13.38
CA ASN A 33 -15.82 12.13 -12.92
C ASN A 33 -17.31 12.48 -12.90
N ALA A 34 -18.23 11.51 -12.94
CA ALA A 34 -19.65 11.81 -12.79
C ALA A 34 -19.96 12.22 -11.34
N GLY A 35 -19.95 13.52 -11.03
CA GLY A 35 -20.42 14.07 -9.76
C GLY A 35 -19.38 14.77 -8.87
N ILE A 36 -18.11 14.83 -9.29
CA ILE A 36 -17.08 15.56 -8.55
C ILE A 36 -17.27 17.07 -8.71
N THR A 37 -17.38 17.77 -7.59
CA THR A 37 -17.52 19.24 -7.51
C THR A 37 -16.38 19.88 -6.71
N PRO A 38 -16.11 21.19 -6.88
CA PRO A 38 -15.14 21.92 -6.05
C PRO A 38 -15.42 21.76 -4.55
N GLU A 39 -16.68 21.72 -4.14
CA GLU A 39 -17.09 21.51 -2.75
C GLU A 39 -16.73 20.10 -2.26
N SER A 40 -16.98 19.07 -3.05
CA SER A 40 -16.59 17.68 -2.71
C SER A 40 -15.06 17.53 -2.62
N THR A 41 -14.32 18.19 -3.52
CA THR A 41 -12.85 18.21 -3.52
C THR A 41 -12.30 18.91 -2.28
N ALA A 42 -12.85 20.06 -1.92
CA ALA A 42 -12.46 20.78 -0.70
C ALA A 42 -12.78 19.98 0.57
N ALA A 43 -13.93 19.30 0.59
CA ALA A 43 -14.31 18.42 1.70
C ALA A 43 -13.35 17.24 1.82
N LEU A 44 -13.08 16.50 0.74
CA LEU A 44 -12.13 15.38 0.74
C LEU A 44 -10.77 15.83 1.27
N ARG A 45 -10.21 16.90 0.70
CA ARG A 45 -8.89 17.43 1.11
C ARG A 45 -8.85 17.73 2.60
N ARG A 46 -9.85 18.46 3.12
CA ARG A 46 -9.93 18.79 4.55
C ARG A 46 -9.99 17.53 5.42
N LEU A 47 -10.82 16.56 5.04
CA LEU A 47 -11.05 15.34 5.82
C LEU A 47 -9.83 14.41 5.83
N LEU A 48 -9.06 14.35 4.73
CA LEU A 48 -7.80 13.61 4.67
C LEU A 48 -6.73 14.25 5.57
N ILE A 49 -6.57 15.58 5.53
CA ILE A 49 -5.66 16.31 6.43
C ILE A 49 -6.07 16.09 7.90
N GLU A 50 -7.37 16.11 8.16
CA GLU A 50 -7.92 15.88 9.48
C GLU A 50 -7.62 14.46 9.99
N ASN A 51 -7.75 13.44 9.12
CA ASN A 51 -7.33 12.07 9.43
C ASN A 51 -5.83 11.97 9.72
N HIS A 52 -5.00 12.54 8.85
CA HIS A 52 -3.55 12.55 8.94
C HIS A 52 -3.04 13.10 10.28
N LYS A 53 -3.68 14.16 10.77
CA LYS A 53 -3.29 14.83 12.02
C LYS A 53 -3.87 14.17 13.26
N ARG A 54 -5.11 13.67 13.20
CA ARG A 54 -5.86 13.26 14.39
C ARG A 54 -5.74 11.78 14.72
N PHE A 55 -5.56 10.90 13.73
CA PHE A 55 -5.75 9.47 13.93
C PHE A 55 -4.51 8.64 13.64
N HIS A 56 -4.33 7.61 14.45
CA HIS A 56 -3.31 6.60 14.21
C HIS A 56 -3.70 5.75 12.99
N VAL A 57 -2.72 5.13 12.32
CA VAL A 57 -2.98 4.21 11.20
C VAL A 57 -3.66 2.90 11.62
N PHE A 58 -3.72 2.64 12.93
CA PHE A 58 -4.43 1.50 13.51
C PHE A 58 -5.54 2.04 14.42
N PHE A 59 -6.77 1.56 14.24
CA PHE A 59 -7.91 1.99 15.06
C PHE A 59 -8.07 1.21 16.37
N ASN A 60 -7.30 0.14 16.58
CA ASN A 60 -7.27 -0.61 17.84
C ASN A 60 -5.85 -1.14 18.13
N ASP A 61 -5.63 -1.66 19.33
CA ASP A 61 -4.34 -2.26 19.75
C ASP A 61 -4.13 -3.68 19.18
N ARG A 62 -5.05 -4.15 18.33
CA ARG A 62 -4.97 -5.44 17.63
C ARG A 62 -4.38 -5.31 16.22
N GLY A 63 -3.92 -4.11 15.85
CA GLY A 63 -3.33 -3.82 14.54
C GLY A 63 -4.34 -3.70 13.40
N PHE A 64 -5.62 -3.42 13.67
CA PHE A 64 -6.58 -3.20 12.60
C PHE A 64 -6.44 -1.81 12.00
N HIS A 65 -6.35 -1.74 10.68
CA HIS A 65 -6.02 -0.55 9.92
C HIS A 65 -7.14 0.49 9.86
N ASN A 66 -6.77 1.76 9.91
CA ASN A 66 -7.65 2.89 9.71
C ASN A 66 -8.14 2.93 8.25
N HIS A 67 -9.43 2.61 8.04
CA HIS A 67 -10.06 2.59 6.71
C HIS A 67 -10.61 3.94 6.23
N LEU A 68 -10.45 5.01 7.01
CA LEU A 68 -11.11 6.29 6.75
C LEU A 68 -10.72 6.84 5.37
N SER A 69 -9.42 6.93 5.08
CA SER A 69 -8.93 7.46 3.81
C SER A 69 -9.37 6.61 2.61
N HIS A 70 -9.40 5.28 2.77
CA HIS A 70 -9.86 4.36 1.74
C HIS A 70 -11.31 4.60 1.35
N HIS A 71 -12.19 4.71 2.35
CA HIS A 71 -13.61 4.98 2.09
C HIS A 71 -13.80 6.36 1.48
N LEU A 72 -13.13 7.39 2.00
CA LEU A 72 -13.23 8.75 1.44
C LEU A 72 -12.81 8.81 -0.03
N LEU A 73 -11.67 8.22 -0.38
CA LEU A 73 -11.15 8.24 -1.75
C LEU A 73 -12.00 7.37 -2.69
N ALA A 74 -12.49 6.22 -2.23
CA ALA A 74 -13.40 5.39 -3.02
C ALA A 74 -14.74 6.11 -3.28
N ALA A 75 -15.33 6.72 -2.25
CA ALA A 75 -16.58 7.47 -2.37
C ALA A 75 -16.40 8.70 -3.28
N TYR A 76 -15.30 9.44 -3.11
CA TYR A 76 -14.95 10.56 -3.99
C TYR A 76 -14.77 10.10 -5.44
N GLY A 77 -14.09 8.97 -5.65
CA GLY A 77 -13.85 8.38 -6.97
C GLY A 77 -15.12 8.07 -7.77
N ILE A 78 -16.23 7.80 -7.08
CA ILE A 78 -17.55 7.58 -7.69
C ILE A 78 -18.47 8.81 -7.64
N GLY A 79 -17.93 9.99 -7.32
CA GLY A 79 -18.66 11.27 -7.36
C GLY A 79 -19.49 11.60 -6.12
N ALA A 80 -19.12 11.09 -4.93
CA ALA A 80 -19.84 11.42 -3.71
C ALA A 80 -19.77 12.92 -3.37
N PRO A 81 -20.91 13.56 -3.03
CA PRO A 81 -20.93 14.97 -2.65
C PRO A 81 -20.37 15.16 -1.22
N ALA A 82 -19.98 16.40 -0.89
CA ALA A 82 -19.37 16.75 0.39
C ALA A 82 -20.11 16.21 1.65
N PRO A 83 -21.45 16.24 1.75
CA PRO A 83 -22.14 15.68 2.92
C PRO A 83 -21.97 14.17 3.09
N VAL A 84 -21.85 13.41 1.99
CA VAL A 84 -21.61 11.96 2.03
C VAL A 84 -20.19 11.68 2.51
N LEU A 85 -19.20 12.43 2.03
CA LEU A 85 -17.82 12.35 2.51
C LEU A 85 -17.72 12.68 4.00
N GLN A 86 -18.41 13.72 4.45
CA GLN A 86 -18.46 14.07 5.88
C GLN A 86 -19.08 12.95 6.72
N LYS A 87 -20.20 12.38 6.27
CA LYS A 87 -20.85 11.27 6.98
C LYS A 87 -19.94 10.04 7.08
N ALA A 88 -19.25 9.69 5.99
CA ALA A 88 -18.27 8.61 6.00
C ALA A 88 -17.12 8.89 6.99
N PHE A 89 -16.60 10.12 7.01
CA PHE A 89 -15.60 10.54 8.00
C PHE A 89 -16.12 10.39 9.43
N ASP A 90 -17.32 10.90 9.74
CA ASP A 90 -17.89 10.88 11.09
C ASP A 90 -18.09 9.45 11.60
N ASP A 91 -18.56 8.55 10.74
CA ASP A 91 -18.75 7.13 11.06
C ASP A 91 -17.43 6.42 11.37
N HIS A 92 -16.37 6.73 10.60
CA HIS A 92 -15.05 6.16 10.85
C HIS A 92 -14.39 6.78 12.08
N ALA A 93 -14.44 8.11 12.21
CA ALA A 93 -13.81 8.88 13.26
C ALA A 93 -14.26 8.46 14.68
N SER A 94 -15.49 7.95 14.83
CA SER A 94 -16.05 7.57 16.14
C SER A 94 -15.31 6.42 16.83
N TYR A 95 -14.54 5.62 16.09
CA TYR A 95 -13.84 4.45 16.63
C TYR A 95 -12.32 4.48 16.40
N GLN A 96 -11.78 5.55 15.81
CA GLN A 96 -10.34 5.67 15.57
C GLN A 96 -9.56 5.90 16.87
N ARG A 97 -8.33 5.39 16.91
CA ARG A 97 -7.35 5.76 17.93
C ARG A 97 -6.77 7.13 17.61
N PRO A 98 -6.60 8.02 18.61
CA PRO A 98 -5.89 9.27 18.40
C PRO A 98 -4.43 9.01 18.03
N ALA A 99 -3.90 9.81 17.11
CA ALA A 99 -2.47 9.88 16.86
C ALA A 99 -1.75 10.41 18.10
N TYR A 100 -0.48 10.05 18.24
CA TYR A 100 0.34 10.48 19.36
C TYR A 100 1.78 10.71 18.94
N GLN A 101 2.48 11.54 19.72
CA GLN A 101 3.88 11.83 19.52
C GLN A 101 4.73 10.57 19.76
N SER A 102 5.60 10.25 18.81
CA SER A 102 6.55 9.14 18.94
C SER A 102 7.65 9.43 19.96
N PRO A 103 8.25 8.39 20.59
CA PRO A 103 9.25 8.57 21.65
C PRO A 103 10.51 9.32 21.24
N GLU A 104 10.99 9.11 20.01
CA GLU A 104 12.13 9.83 19.42
C GLU A 104 11.91 10.02 17.90
N PRO A 105 12.53 11.03 17.26
CA PRO A 105 12.44 11.21 15.82
C PRO A 105 13.19 10.11 15.05
N ILE A 106 12.71 9.83 13.84
CA ILE A 106 13.41 8.97 12.88
C ILE A 106 14.35 9.81 12.02
N THR A 107 15.59 9.35 11.87
CA THR A 107 16.67 9.92 11.08
C THR A 107 17.27 8.87 10.15
N HIS A 108 18.15 9.29 9.23
CA HIS A 108 18.84 8.36 8.34
C HIS A 108 19.70 7.33 9.08
N GLU A 109 20.15 7.64 10.29
CA GLU A 109 21.00 6.76 11.10
C GLU A 109 20.19 5.73 11.90
N ASN A 110 18.91 6.00 12.18
CA ASN A 110 18.09 5.16 13.06
C ASN A 110 16.82 4.58 12.41
N TRP A 111 16.51 4.89 11.15
CA TRP A 111 15.24 4.49 10.52
C TRP A 111 14.97 2.98 10.49
N THR A 112 16.01 2.14 10.61
CA THR A 112 15.87 0.68 10.67
C THR A 112 15.66 0.13 12.08
N LYS A 113 15.91 0.93 13.12
CA LYS A 113 15.93 0.51 14.53
C LYS A 113 14.55 0.16 15.08
N HIS A 114 13.51 0.83 14.59
CA HIS A 114 12.15 0.78 15.15
C HIS A 114 11.11 0.16 14.21
N LEU A 115 11.56 -0.62 13.22
CA LEU A 115 10.66 -1.30 12.29
C LEU A 115 9.75 -2.30 13.05
N GLY A 116 8.47 -2.32 12.72
CA GLY A 116 7.44 -3.12 13.41
C GLY A 116 6.90 -2.50 14.70
N ASN A 117 7.35 -1.29 15.07
CA ASN A 117 6.88 -0.63 16.29
C ASN A 117 5.89 0.51 15.98
N GLU A 118 4.60 0.27 16.24
CA GLU A 118 3.54 1.26 15.99
C GLU A 118 3.76 2.59 16.71
N HIS A 119 4.47 2.61 17.84
CA HIS A 119 4.73 3.85 18.57
C HIS A 119 5.58 4.87 17.78
N PHE A 120 6.26 4.41 16.73
CA PHE A 120 7.08 5.25 15.84
C PHE A 120 6.34 5.71 14.59
N TYR A 121 5.05 5.41 14.43
CA TYR A 121 4.27 5.77 13.24
C TYR A 121 4.39 7.26 12.87
N THR A 122 4.11 8.16 13.82
CA THR A 122 4.22 9.61 13.60
C THR A 122 5.64 10.05 13.23
N ALA A 123 6.67 9.47 13.86
CA ALA A 123 8.06 9.78 13.52
C ALA A 123 8.43 9.29 12.10
N TYR A 124 7.94 8.12 11.68
CA TYR A 124 8.09 7.66 10.30
C TYR A 124 7.32 8.54 9.30
N MET A 125 6.12 9.03 9.65
CA MET A 125 5.41 10.01 8.80
C MET A 125 6.28 11.25 8.57
N ASN A 126 6.85 11.82 9.64
CA ASN A 126 7.71 13.00 9.50
C ASN A 126 8.96 12.73 8.65
N PHE A 127 9.59 11.56 8.83
CA PHE A 127 10.75 11.14 8.05
C PHE A 127 10.41 10.97 6.56
N PHE A 128 9.35 10.23 6.22
CA PHE A 128 8.97 10.01 4.83
C PHE A 128 8.41 11.26 4.15
N SER A 129 7.74 12.14 4.89
CA SER A 129 7.37 13.47 4.38
C SER A 129 8.62 14.24 3.94
N ALA A 130 9.67 14.27 4.78
CA ALA A 130 10.92 14.95 4.45
C ALA A 130 11.64 14.30 3.25
N GLU A 131 11.66 12.96 3.18
CA GLU A 131 12.27 12.24 2.06
C GLU A 131 11.54 12.46 0.74
N ILE A 132 10.20 12.43 0.73
CA ILE A 132 9.40 12.70 -0.46
C ILE A 132 9.61 14.15 -0.91
N LYS A 133 9.59 15.11 0.02
CA LYS A 133 9.86 16.53 -0.31
C LYS A 133 11.22 16.73 -0.96
N LYS A 134 12.24 16.02 -0.48
CA LYS A 134 13.64 16.20 -0.90
C LYS A 134 13.96 15.45 -2.20
N ASN A 135 13.51 14.20 -2.31
CA ASN A 135 13.94 13.27 -3.35
C ASN A 135 12.82 12.91 -4.34
N GLY A 136 11.57 13.26 -4.03
CA GLY A 136 10.40 12.84 -4.77
C GLY A 136 9.90 11.45 -4.37
N LEU A 137 8.68 11.13 -4.81
CA LEU A 137 7.98 9.90 -4.45
C LEU A 137 8.70 8.64 -4.96
N SER A 138 9.05 8.59 -6.26
CA SER A 138 9.67 7.40 -6.87
C SER A 138 10.99 7.04 -6.22
N ALA A 139 11.90 8.01 -6.10
CA ALA A 139 13.23 7.77 -5.51
C ALA A 139 13.14 7.36 -4.04
N THR A 140 12.17 7.91 -3.29
CA THR A 140 11.92 7.51 -1.90
C THR A 140 11.42 6.07 -1.82
N PHE A 141 10.44 5.70 -2.65
CA PHE A 141 9.92 4.34 -2.69
C PHE A 141 10.98 3.32 -3.11
N GLU A 142 11.74 3.61 -4.16
CA GLU A 142 12.85 2.76 -4.62
C GLU A 142 13.88 2.56 -3.50
N LYS A 143 14.30 3.64 -2.83
CA LYS A 143 15.30 3.58 -1.77
C LYS A 143 14.85 2.79 -0.56
N TYR A 144 13.65 3.06 -0.03
CA TYR A 144 13.22 2.52 1.28
C TYR A 144 12.36 1.26 1.20
N VAL A 145 11.87 0.89 0.02
CA VAL A 145 11.03 -0.31 -0.16
C VAL A 145 11.64 -1.32 -1.12
N LEU A 146 12.18 -0.87 -2.26
CA LEU A 146 12.62 -1.78 -3.33
C LEU A 146 14.13 -2.07 -3.34
N SER A 147 14.95 -1.27 -2.65
CA SER A 147 16.40 -1.45 -2.70
C SER A 147 16.85 -2.73 -2.03
N ASP A 148 18.02 -3.22 -2.46
CA ASP A 148 18.66 -4.37 -1.84
C ASP A 148 18.93 -4.11 -0.35
N ASP A 149 19.42 -2.92 0.00
CA ASP A 149 19.68 -2.54 1.40
C ASP A 149 18.40 -2.52 2.25
N ALA A 150 17.27 -2.06 1.70
CA ALA A 150 15.98 -1.99 2.39
C ALA A 150 15.37 -3.35 2.70
N ASN A 151 15.97 -4.44 2.22
CA ASN A 151 15.37 -5.76 2.34
C ASN A 151 16.38 -6.86 2.74
N TRP A 152 17.58 -6.82 2.16
CA TRP A 152 18.70 -7.74 2.39
C TRP A 152 19.83 -7.12 3.22
N GLY A 153 19.70 -5.87 3.67
CA GLY A 153 20.63 -5.23 4.59
C GLY A 153 20.74 -5.92 5.95
N PRO A 154 21.63 -5.44 6.84
CA PRO A 154 21.80 -6.00 8.18
C PRO A 154 20.47 -6.09 8.93
N GLY A 155 20.13 -7.29 9.39
CA GLY A 155 18.87 -7.55 10.10
C GLY A 155 17.68 -7.95 9.22
N LYS A 156 17.85 -8.10 7.89
CA LYS A 156 16.78 -8.50 6.95
C LYS A 156 15.52 -7.67 7.15
N LEU A 157 15.63 -6.39 6.80
CA LEU A 157 14.58 -5.39 7.05
C LEU A 157 13.24 -5.76 6.38
N CYS A 158 13.31 -6.46 5.23
CA CYS A 158 12.19 -6.97 4.45
C CYS A 158 11.11 -5.90 4.18
N MET A 159 11.50 -4.71 3.73
CA MET A 159 10.54 -3.62 3.51
C MET A 159 9.49 -3.91 2.43
N LEU A 160 9.81 -4.65 1.36
CA LEU A 160 8.81 -5.10 0.37
C LEU A 160 7.79 -6.06 1.01
N ASP A 161 8.25 -6.95 1.89
CA ASP A 161 7.39 -7.85 2.65
C ASP A 161 6.41 -7.07 3.52
N ARG A 162 6.93 -6.10 4.26
CA ARG A 162 6.13 -5.21 5.11
C ARG A 162 5.14 -4.39 4.28
N PHE A 163 5.52 -3.96 3.08
CA PHE A 163 4.68 -3.16 2.17
C PHE A 163 3.45 -3.95 1.68
N LEU A 164 3.60 -5.26 1.52
CA LEU A 164 2.53 -6.17 1.07
C LEU A 164 1.83 -6.89 2.24
N SER A 165 2.37 -6.77 3.46
CA SER A 165 1.79 -7.34 4.66
C SER A 165 0.50 -6.63 5.09
N GLY A 166 -0.18 -7.19 6.10
CA GLY A 166 -1.35 -6.55 6.68
C GLY A 166 -2.53 -6.50 5.74
N VAL A 167 -2.72 -7.51 4.89
CA VAL A 167 -3.75 -7.48 3.82
C VAL A 167 -3.51 -6.30 2.88
N VAL A 168 -2.24 -6.08 2.51
CA VAL A 168 -1.77 -5.05 1.58
C VAL A 168 -2.16 -3.61 1.92
N HIS A 169 -2.55 -3.30 3.16
CA HIS A 169 -2.93 -1.93 3.55
C HIS A 169 -1.83 -0.87 3.34
N PRO A 170 -0.53 -1.14 3.58
CA PRO A 170 0.51 -0.18 3.23
C PRO A 170 0.52 0.15 1.73
N MET A 171 0.39 -0.87 0.88
CA MET A 171 0.24 -0.69 -0.57
C MET A 171 -1.04 0.05 -0.95
N ILE A 172 -2.16 -0.19 -0.30
CA ILE A 172 -3.42 0.52 -0.56
C ILE A 172 -3.27 2.00 -0.21
N HIS A 173 -2.73 2.34 0.98
CA HIS A 173 -2.43 3.72 1.35
C HIS A 173 -1.48 4.37 0.34
N PHE A 174 -0.37 3.71 0.02
CA PHE A 174 0.60 4.23 -0.92
C PHE A 174 0.01 4.44 -2.31
N GLY A 175 -0.79 3.50 -2.81
CA GLY A 175 -1.39 3.51 -4.14
C GLY A 175 -2.34 4.68 -4.39
N HIS A 176 -2.97 5.20 -3.33
CA HIS A 176 -3.79 6.41 -3.42
C HIS A 176 -2.98 7.65 -3.83
N ALA A 177 -1.68 7.70 -3.55
CA ALA A 177 -0.84 8.83 -3.96
C ALA A 177 -0.68 8.92 -5.49
N PRO A 178 -0.19 7.90 -6.22
CA PRO A 178 -0.15 7.95 -7.68
C PRO A 178 -1.55 7.93 -8.31
N GLU A 179 -2.58 7.38 -7.65
CA GLU A 179 -3.96 7.37 -8.18
C GLU A 179 -4.61 8.77 -8.18
N PHE A 180 -4.46 9.52 -7.07
CA PHE A 180 -5.13 10.81 -6.85
C PHE A 180 -4.18 12.02 -6.81
N GLY A 181 -2.87 11.81 -6.98
CA GLY A 181 -1.86 12.87 -6.89
C GLY A 181 -1.70 13.45 -5.47
N ILE A 182 -1.86 12.62 -4.43
CA ILE A 182 -1.84 13.05 -3.02
C ILE A 182 -0.64 12.42 -2.31
N ASP A 183 0.49 13.14 -2.23
CA ASP A 183 1.72 12.65 -1.61
C ASP A 183 1.55 12.26 -0.13
N GLY A 184 0.64 12.91 0.59
CA GLY A 184 0.31 12.57 1.97
C GLY A 184 -0.14 11.12 2.15
N MET A 185 -0.76 10.52 1.13
CA MET A 185 -1.15 9.11 1.15
C MET A 185 0.06 8.17 1.04
N ALA A 186 1.09 8.56 0.27
CA ALA A 186 2.34 7.82 0.20
C ALA A 186 3.12 7.90 1.51
N VAL A 187 3.12 9.06 2.17
CA VAL A 187 3.69 9.23 3.51
C VAL A 187 3.06 8.23 4.49
N GLU A 188 1.73 8.19 4.54
CA GLU A 188 1.01 7.26 5.42
C GLU A 188 1.30 5.79 5.07
N GLY A 189 1.34 5.45 3.77
CA GLY A 189 1.64 4.09 3.31
C GLY A 189 3.07 3.63 3.65
N LEU A 190 4.06 4.51 3.49
CA LEU A 190 5.45 4.22 3.86
C LEU A 190 5.64 4.14 5.37
N ALA A 191 4.99 5.03 6.13
CA ALA A 191 5.01 4.97 7.58
C ALA A 191 4.33 3.70 8.11
N LEU A 192 3.20 3.30 7.52
CA LEU A 192 2.52 2.04 7.80
C LEU A 192 3.44 0.85 7.48
N THR A 193 4.14 0.87 6.34
CA THR A 193 5.13 -0.14 5.97
C THR A 193 6.20 -0.30 7.04
N ALA A 194 6.74 0.82 7.55
CA ALA A 194 7.78 0.77 8.56
C ALA A 194 7.31 0.18 9.90
N VAL A 195 6.05 0.44 10.30
CA VAL A 195 5.51 -0.06 11.59
C VAL A 195 4.80 -1.41 11.49
N HIS A 196 4.57 -1.94 10.29
CA HIS A 196 3.99 -3.26 10.09
C HIS A 196 5.05 -4.36 10.20
N ASP A 197 4.72 -5.51 10.78
CA ASP A 197 5.59 -6.70 10.81
C ASP A 197 5.86 -7.29 9.42
N SER A 198 7.00 -7.98 9.27
CA SER A 198 7.30 -8.81 8.10
C SER A 198 6.61 -10.17 8.28
N SER A 199 5.53 -10.40 7.53
CA SER A 199 4.64 -11.57 7.68
C SER A 199 4.60 -12.48 6.46
N LEU A 200 5.21 -12.08 5.35
CA LEU A 200 5.16 -12.79 4.07
C LEU A 200 6.50 -13.44 3.70
N GLY A 201 7.39 -13.69 4.68
CA GLY A 201 8.83 -13.91 4.48
C GLY A 201 9.28 -15.08 3.58
N TYR A 202 8.34 -15.81 2.98
CA TYR A 202 8.56 -16.84 1.96
C TYR A 202 8.17 -16.42 0.54
N LEU A 203 7.56 -15.25 0.35
CA LEU A 203 7.12 -14.79 -0.97
C LEU A 203 8.26 -14.16 -1.79
N PHE A 204 9.21 -13.49 -1.12
CA PHE A 204 10.30 -12.78 -1.77
C PHE A 204 11.66 -13.31 -1.28
N ASP A 205 12.49 -13.75 -2.21
CA ASP A 205 13.89 -14.08 -1.95
C ASP A 205 14.83 -13.10 -2.68
N ALA A 206 16.14 -13.22 -2.47
CA ALA A 206 17.12 -12.35 -3.14
C ALA A 206 17.06 -12.46 -4.68
N THR A 207 16.62 -13.61 -5.20
CA THR A 207 16.55 -13.84 -6.65
C THR A 207 15.37 -13.11 -7.30
N PHE A 208 14.31 -12.81 -6.53
CA PHE A 208 13.19 -11.98 -6.97
C PHE A 208 13.67 -10.62 -7.50
N PHE A 209 14.67 -10.01 -6.86
CA PHE A 209 15.22 -8.71 -7.24
C PHE A 209 16.33 -8.82 -8.31
N ALA A 210 17.07 -9.93 -8.33
CA ALA A 210 18.16 -10.17 -9.28
C ALA A 210 17.71 -10.27 -10.75
N GLY A 211 16.46 -10.65 -11.01
CA GLY A 211 15.93 -10.82 -12.37
C GLY A 211 15.57 -9.50 -13.10
N SER A 212 15.49 -8.37 -12.39
CA SER A 212 14.97 -7.12 -12.95
C SER A 212 15.86 -6.45 -14.00
N ILE A 213 17.16 -6.78 -14.03
CA ILE A 213 18.13 -6.18 -14.97
C ILE A 213 17.95 -6.71 -16.41
N GLN A 214 17.25 -7.84 -16.63
CA GLN A 214 17.14 -8.47 -17.95
C GLN A 214 15.76 -8.38 -18.61
N SER A 215 14.71 -7.88 -17.92
CA SER A 215 13.32 -8.02 -18.39
C SER A 215 12.53 -6.72 -18.54
N THR A 216 13.15 -5.63 -18.98
CA THR A 216 12.41 -4.42 -19.41
C THR A 216 11.54 -4.64 -20.65
N GLY A 217 11.69 -5.77 -21.35
CA GLY A 217 10.88 -6.15 -22.52
C GLY A 217 9.58 -6.89 -22.22
N GLY A 218 9.41 -7.47 -21.02
CA GLY A 218 8.29 -8.39 -20.74
C GLY A 218 7.02 -7.70 -20.22
N LEU A 219 7.15 -6.66 -19.39
CA LEU A 219 6.02 -5.98 -18.76
C LEU A 219 5.35 -4.95 -19.68
N SER A 220 6.06 -4.48 -20.72
CA SER A 220 5.49 -3.65 -21.79
C SER A 220 4.33 -4.33 -22.52
N SER A 221 4.19 -5.65 -22.42
CA SER A 221 3.09 -6.44 -23.01
C SER A 221 1.78 -6.40 -22.21
N LEU A 222 1.79 -5.90 -20.97
CA LEU A 222 0.59 -5.67 -20.15
C LEU A 222 0.01 -4.25 -20.33
N SER A 223 0.59 -3.47 -21.24
CA SER A 223 0.00 -2.21 -21.68
C SER A 223 -1.30 -2.51 -22.44
N LEU A 224 -2.42 -2.10 -21.85
CA LEU A 224 -3.70 -1.90 -22.57
C LEU A 224 -3.58 -0.67 -23.47
N SER A 225 -2.63 -0.65 -24.41
CA SER A 225 -2.63 0.32 -25.49
C SER A 225 -3.41 -0.25 -26.67
N GLU A 226 -4.56 0.36 -26.89
CA GLU A 226 -5.44 0.13 -28.03
C GLU A 226 -4.82 0.77 -29.28
N SER A 227 -3.73 0.19 -29.76
CA SER A 227 -3.18 0.52 -31.07
C SER A 227 -3.12 -0.74 -31.89
N ALA A 228 -4.16 -0.94 -32.70
CA ALA A 228 -4.23 -1.93 -33.75
C ALA A 228 -3.22 -1.61 -34.87
N ALA A 229 -1.92 -1.73 -34.58
CA ALA A 229 -0.88 -1.80 -35.59
C ALA A 229 -0.54 -3.28 -35.80
N LYS A 230 -0.81 -3.78 -37.01
CA LYS A 230 -0.44 -5.13 -37.48
C LYS A 230 1.05 -5.38 -37.22
N GLN A 231 1.36 -6.10 -36.14
CA GLN A 231 2.64 -6.76 -35.93
C GLN A 231 2.52 -8.23 -36.38
N PRO A 232 3.58 -8.81 -36.95
CA PRO A 232 3.55 -10.18 -37.45
C PRO A 232 3.33 -11.15 -36.28
N SER A 233 2.54 -12.19 -36.54
CA SER A 233 2.09 -13.17 -35.56
C SER A 233 3.26 -13.92 -34.92
N ASN A 234 3.76 -13.43 -33.79
CA ASN A 234 4.45 -14.27 -32.82
C ASN A 234 3.73 -14.16 -31.48
N SER A 235 2.91 -15.19 -31.25
CA SER A 235 2.18 -15.58 -30.05
C SER A 235 1.70 -14.45 -29.14
N ARG A 236 0.53 -13.89 -29.45
CA ARG A 236 -0.29 -13.23 -28.43
C ARG A 236 -0.63 -14.27 -27.35
N VAL A 237 -0.02 -14.18 -26.18
CA VAL A 237 -0.28 -15.12 -25.08
C VAL A 237 -1.67 -14.79 -24.53
N HIS A 238 -2.63 -15.68 -24.81
CA HIS A 238 -3.99 -15.53 -24.29
C HIS A 238 -4.04 -15.89 -22.80
N SER A 239 -4.92 -15.27 -22.01
CA SER A 239 -5.04 -15.57 -20.57
C SER A 239 -5.31 -17.06 -20.30
N PHE A 240 -6.09 -17.71 -21.17
CA PHE A 240 -6.30 -19.17 -21.11
C PHE A 240 -5.05 -19.99 -21.46
N SER A 241 -4.13 -19.47 -22.28
CA SER A 241 -2.83 -20.10 -22.51
C SER A 241 -1.94 -20.06 -21.26
N ILE A 242 -2.01 -18.97 -20.49
CA ILE A 242 -1.33 -18.87 -19.19
C ILE A 242 -1.95 -19.86 -18.21
N LEU A 243 -3.28 -19.90 -18.11
CA LEU A 243 -3.98 -20.85 -17.25
C LEU A 243 -3.66 -22.31 -17.63
N ALA A 244 -3.64 -22.63 -18.92
CA ALA A 244 -3.27 -23.96 -19.40
C ALA A 244 -1.82 -24.33 -19.03
N ARG A 245 -0.89 -23.37 -19.10
CA ARG A 245 0.50 -23.56 -18.65
C ARG A 245 0.59 -23.77 -17.14
N ILE A 246 -0.18 -23.02 -16.35
CA ILE A 246 -0.26 -23.21 -14.89
C ILE A 246 -0.79 -24.61 -14.55
N LEU A 247 -1.86 -25.05 -15.23
CA LEU A 247 -2.45 -26.38 -15.00
C LEU A 247 -1.53 -27.53 -15.44
N ALA A 248 -0.68 -27.29 -16.45
CA ALA A 248 0.30 -28.26 -16.95
C ALA A 248 1.62 -28.26 -16.16
N ASP A 249 1.88 -27.25 -15.31
CA ASP A 249 3.11 -27.17 -14.54
C ASP A 249 3.05 -28.10 -13.33
N ASP A 250 3.82 -29.19 -13.38
CA ASP A 250 3.90 -30.19 -12.32
C ASP A 250 4.30 -29.59 -10.96
N ARG A 251 5.03 -28.46 -10.95
CA ARG A 251 5.43 -27.77 -9.72
C ARG A 251 4.24 -27.09 -9.03
N LEU A 252 3.20 -26.73 -9.79
CA LEU A 252 2.00 -26.02 -9.31
C LEU A 252 0.82 -26.95 -9.04
N LYS A 253 1.00 -28.27 -9.22
CA LYS A 253 -0.02 -29.26 -8.86
C LYS A 253 -0.36 -29.16 -7.37
N ALA A 254 -1.65 -29.40 -7.07
CA ALA A 254 -2.11 -29.62 -5.70
C ALA A 254 -1.22 -30.69 -5.03
N ASP A 255 -0.92 -30.51 -3.75
CA ASP A 255 -0.01 -31.33 -2.93
C ASP A 255 1.50 -31.23 -3.25
N VAL A 256 1.89 -30.67 -4.40
CA VAL A 256 3.31 -30.36 -4.73
C VAL A 256 3.67 -28.93 -4.30
N ALA A 257 2.85 -27.96 -4.71
CA ALA A 257 3.04 -26.55 -4.37
C ALA A 257 2.55 -26.22 -2.95
N CYS A 258 1.45 -26.84 -2.53
CA CYS A 258 0.89 -26.72 -1.18
C CYS A 258 1.15 -28.03 -0.45
N LYS A 259 2.31 -28.16 0.19
CA LYS A 259 2.61 -29.32 1.03
C LYS A 259 1.80 -29.27 2.32
N LYS A 260 1.33 -30.43 2.76
CA LYS A 260 0.78 -30.65 4.11
C LYS A 260 1.74 -30.06 5.15
N GLY A 261 1.29 -29.07 5.91
CA GLY A 261 2.09 -28.40 6.94
C GLY A 261 2.87 -27.15 6.50
N MET A 262 2.67 -26.65 5.27
CA MET A 262 3.07 -25.28 4.97
C MET A 262 2.25 -24.32 5.85
N PRO A 263 2.88 -23.33 6.52
CA PRO A 263 2.16 -22.40 7.37
C PRO A 263 1.35 -21.46 6.48
N LEU A 264 0.14 -21.89 6.10
CA LEU A 264 -0.90 -20.98 5.67
C LEU A 264 -1.43 -20.33 6.93
N VAL A 265 -0.99 -19.10 7.18
CA VAL A 265 -1.46 -18.31 8.31
C VAL A 265 -2.98 -18.16 8.16
N ARG A 266 -3.77 -18.84 8.99
CA ARG A 266 -5.21 -18.60 9.03
C ARG A 266 -5.45 -17.20 9.59
N PHE A 267 -6.42 -16.51 9.01
CA PHE A 267 -6.90 -15.21 9.52
C PHE A 267 -7.34 -15.28 11.00
N GLU A 268 -7.74 -16.47 11.47
CA GLU A 268 -8.10 -16.74 12.87
C GLU A 268 -6.87 -16.89 13.79
N ASP A 269 -5.74 -17.39 13.29
CA ASP A 269 -4.52 -17.63 14.08
C ASP A 269 -3.73 -16.33 14.35
N ILE A 270 -3.90 -15.31 13.50
CA ILE A 270 -3.41 -13.94 13.74
C ILE A 270 -4.09 -13.33 14.98
N ARG A 271 -5.28 -13.82 15.34
CA ARG A 271 -6.08 -13.28 16.44
C ARG A 271 -5.58 -13.67 17.83
N GLU A 272 -4.81 -14.75 17.97
CA GLU A 272 -4.43 -15.34 19.26
C GLU A 272 -2.92 -15.61 19.48
N LYS A 273 -2.01 -15.19 18.59
CA LYS A 273 -0.56 -15.47 18.70
C LYS A 273 -0.24 -16.97 18.90
N ARG A 274 -1.01 -17.88 18.30
CA ARG A 274 -0.74 -19.32 18.35
C ARG A 274 -0.69 -19.86 16.93
N ILE A 275 0.52 -20.21 16.46
CA ILE A 275 0.68 -20.94 15.22
C ILE A 275 0.23 -22.38 15.49
N VAL A 276 -0.89 -22.81 14.90
CA VAL A 276 -1.33 -24.20 14.92
C VAL A 276 -1.26 -24.74 13.49
N TYR A 277 -0.52 -25.82 13.29
CA TYR A 277 -0.46 -26.53 12.02
C TYR A 277 -1.78 -27.27 11.79
N VAL A 278 -2.52 -26.91 10.74
CA VAL A 278 -3.75 -27.62 10.36
C VAL A 278 -3.59 -28.24 8.97
N ASP A 279 -3.98 -29.50 8.91
CA ASP A 279 -3.85 -30.41 7.79
C ASP A 279 -5.16 -30.45 6.97
N TYR A 280 -5.12 -30.05 5.70
CA TYR A 280 -6.30 -29.90 4.84
C TYR A 280 -6.40 -30.85 3.64
N CYS A 281 -5.68 -31.97 3.62
CA CYS A 281 -5.96 -33.02 2.61
C CYS A 281 -7.01 -34.02 3.13
N ARG A 282 -8.20 -33.53 3.49
CA ARG A 282 -9.43 -34.35 3.55
C ARG A 282 -10.47 -33.72 2.64
N ARG A 283 -10.62 -34.26 1.44
CA ARG A 283 -11.89 -34.18 0.70
C ARG A 283 -12.83 -35.28 1.25
N PRO A 284 -14.16 -35.10 1.19
CA PRO A 284 -15.10 -36.19 1.44
C PRO A 284 -14.88 -37.37 0.48
#